data_AF-A0A4Q9MPT1-F1
#
_entry.id   AF-A0A4Q9MPT1-F1
#
_cell.length_a   1.000
_cell.length_b   1.000
_cell.length_c   1.000
_cell.angle_alpha   90.00
_cell.angle_beta   90.00
_cell.angle_gamma   90.00
#
_symmetry.space_group_name_H-M   'P 1'
#
loop_
_entity.id
_entity.type
_entity.pdbx_description
1 polymer ?
#
loop_
_entity_poly.entity_id
_entity_poly.type
_entity_poly.pdbx_seq_one_letter_code
_entity_poly.pdbx_strand_id
1 'polypeptide(L)'
;MATSATHDDNAGGLKSAFSSIHALPTELLSQVFEYAQECTRDDHTTATPRPAHVWLAARLVCKTWQQAMDNHHRLWATIDIHGSRHSLDWVRLCLANSGSVDLDVRFHAPERMPPACGALFLHTGRIRSIAVYQEDTVAALGDLQGLFDRTLPKLTQLILISEWHSDAYPRFVLTELLDIRPDRVPALRALHMEGVFLPWTSALLPNLRVLTCHGWSLDHNTMDDALDVALPRFLAILSACQSLEHLSINVNSAKPHILNANDSRLDGPIPTAALPNLRTFDLTCCVDDADILFDVLSHVRFSERCAIALRCGTHCREAGRVGEMFPNDPDNYPILRTAVDATWHGPAGFSCKAPGTGGGSGGELVVDVDCDTCWARKHRADPYPVLADFCAYLERAPLTTLAIEWPVNQGAYADVFRTFPALEHLTVDFGRDSALKKIRKLLRALKEGATSSSSEGVVLPDLRTLRLDKVGPLEEVPQAPQDLHGSRAPQVSRCERIQHILSECLLARMERGARGLASERCWRQGLKLDIVNGHFGIVVSGYRYRPVKALTGAQVDALLSAHHEGAPGDGIDV
;
A
#
# COMPACT_ATOMS: atom_id res chain seq x y z
N MET A 1 -59.01 20.12 -45.31
CA MET A 1 -57.74 19.83 -46.00
C MET A 1 -56.64 20.45 -45.14
N ALA A 2 -56.03 19.67 -44.23
CA ALA A 2 -54.71 19.01 -44.41
C ALA A 2 -53.61 20.08 -44.61
N THR A 3 -52.59 20.28 -43.78
CA THR A 3 -51.70 19.38 -43.00
C THR A 3 -51.03 20.19 -41.86
N SER A 4 -50.98 19.70 -40.62
CA SER A 4 -49.81 19.07 -39.96
C SER A 4 -48.49 19.87 -40.02
N ALA A 5 -48.10 20.46 -38.89
CA ALA A 5 -46.70 20.60 -38.46
C ALA A 5 -46.65 20.82 -36.94
N THR A 6 -46.54 19.71 -36.20
CA THR A 6 -46.08 19.65 -34.82
C THR A 6 -44.58 19.96 -34.81
N HIS A 7 -44.17 21.09 -34.22
CA HIS A 7 -42.76 21.38 -33.97
C HIS A 7 -42.54 21.42 -32.45
N ASP A 8 -41.61 20.58 -32.01
CA ASP A 8 -41.30 20.22 -30.63
C ASP A 8 -40.98 21.41 -29.70
N ASP A 9 -41.87 21.64 -28.72
CA ASP A 9 -41.60 22.40 -27.50
C ASP A 9 -41.02 21.48 -26.40
N ASN A 10 -39.82 20.95 -26.61
CA ASN A 10 -39.16 20.07 -25.62
C ASN A 10 -37.73 20.49 -25.26
N ALA A 11 -37.48 21.81 -25.17
CA ALA A 11 -36.22 22.39 -24.69
C ALA A 11 -36.35 23.15 -23.36
N GLY A 12 -37.47 22.98 -22.62
CA GLY A 12 -37.76 23.67 -21.36
C GLY A 12 -37.25 22.96 -20.08
N GLY A 13 -36.78 21.72 -20.15
CA GLY A 13 -36.62 20.84 -18.98
C GLY A 13 -35.28 20.90 -18.22
N LEU A 14 -34.26 21.61 -18.71
CA LEU A 14 -32.93 21.64 -18.07
C LEU A 14 -32.52 23.01 -17.48
N LYS A 15 -33.33 24.06 -17.67
CA LYS A 15 -33.06 25.39 -17.08
C LYS A 15 -33.42 25.50 -15.60
N SER A 16 -34.11 24.52 -15.01
CA SER A 16 -34.43 24.48 -13.57
C SER A 16 -33.46 23.64 -12.73
N ALA A 17 -32.47 22.98 -13.35
CA ALA A 17 -31.49 22.17 -12.60
C ALA A 17 -30.42 23.03 -11.91
N PHE A 18 -30.25 24.29 -12.33
CA PHE A 18 -29.46 25.30 -11.63
C PHE A 18 -30.37 26.26 -10.87
N SER A 19 -31.24 25.72 -10.02
CA SER A 19 -31.76 26.50 -8.89
C SER A 19 -30.57 27.26 -8.29
N SER A 20 -30.67 28.60 -8.35
CA SER A 20 -29.59 29.52 -8.02
C SER A 20 -28.88 29.05 -6.76
N ILE A 21 -27.54 28.99 -6.76
CA ILE A 21 -26.73 28.66 -5.56
C ILE A 21 -27.17 29.49 -4.33
N HIS A 22 -27.76 30.66 -4.56
CA HIS A 22 -28.33 31.54 -3.56
C HIS A 22 -29.58 31.00 -2.85
N ALA A 23 -30.20 29.94 -3.36
CA ALA A 23 -31.36 29.27 -2.80
C ALA A 23 -31.01 28.00 -1.99
N LEU A 24 -29.72 27.68 -1.84
CA LEU A 24 -29.30 26.58 -0.98
C LEU A 24 -29.65 26.90 0.48
N PRO A 25 -30.31 25.96 1.20
CA PRO A 25 -30.50 26.06 2.64
C PRO A 25 -29.16 26.23 3.37
N THR A 26 -29.18 26.98 4.47
CA THR A 26 -28.01 27.27 5.31
C THR A 26 -27.32 25.98 5.77
N GLU A 27 -28.09 24.93 6.04
CA GLU A 27 -27.60 23.63 6.50
C GLU A 27 -26.74 22.94 5.43
N LEU A 28 -27.14 23.02 4.16
CA LEU A 28 -26.37 22.45 3.05
C LEU A 28 -25.10 23.26 2.78
N LEU A 29 -25.18 24.59 2.89
CA LEU A 29 -24.00 25.44 2.79
C LEU A 29 -22.98 25.10 3.89
N SER A 30 -23.42 24.93 5.14
CA SER A 30 -22.57 24.51 6.25
C SER A 30 -21.89 23.16 5.98
N GLN A 31 -22.63 22.15 5.49
CA GLN A 31 -22.04 20.85 5.13
C GLN A 31 -21.00 20.95 4.01
N VAL A 32 -21.25 21.77 3.00
CA VAL A 32 -20.27 22.02 1.92
C VAL A 32 -18.99 22.66 2.48
N PHE A 33 -19.12 23.59 3.43
CA PHE A 33 -17.97 24.23 4.08
C PHE A 33 -17.22 23.28 5.01
N GLU A 34 -17.93 22.43 5.78
CA GLU A 34 -17.31 21.37 6.58
C GLU A 34 -16.51 20.43 5.67
N TYR A 35 -17.11 19.97 4.57
CA TYR A 35 -16.44 19.10 3.60
C TYR A 35 -15.20 19.78 2.99
N ALA A 36 -15.32 21.06 2.61
CA ALA A 36 -14.17 21.83 2.10
C ALA A 36 -13.05 21.97 3.14
N GLN A 37 -13.38 22.08 4.43
CA GLN A 37 -12.41 22.08 5.51
C GLN A 37 -11.79 20.68 5.72
N GLU A 38 -12.59 19.62 5.69
CA GLU A 38 -12.12 18.23 5.84
C GLU A 38 -11.17 17.81 4.72
N CYS A 39 -11.45 18.18 3.47
CA CYS A 39 -10.54 17.95 2.35
C CYS A 39 -9.17 18.65 2.50
N THR A 40 -9.04 19.60 3.43
CA THR A 40 -7.75 20.22 3.79
C THR A 40 -7.10 19.59 5.02
N ARG A 41 -7.80 18.72 5.76
CA ARG A 41 -7.30 18.06 6.97
C ARG A 41 -6.55 16.75 6.71
N ASP A 42 -6.95 15.97 5.70
CA ASP A 42 -6.58 14.56 5.57
C ASP A 42 -5.08 14.26 5.36
N ASP A 43 -4.23 15.27 5.18
CA ASP A 43 -2.82 15.09 4.87
C ASP A 43 -1.91 15.46 6.05
N HIS A 44 -2.26 15.00 7.26
CA HIS A 44 -1.44 15.15 8.47
C HIS A 44 -0.02 14.57 8.34
N THR A 45 0.22 13.76 7.30
CA THR A 45 1.52 13.18 6.95
C THR A 45 2.35 14.06 6.02
N THR A 46 1.77 15.12 5.45
CA THR A 46 2.54 16.01 4.58
C THR A 46 3.07 17.20 5.37
N ALA A 47 4.39 17.38 5.27
CA ALA A 47 5.16 18.43 5.91
C ALA A 47 4.56 19.84 5.74
N THR A 48 3.85 20.11 4.64
CA THR A 48 3.27 21.44 4.38
C THR A 48 1.77 21.48 4.63
N PRO A 49 1.32 21.87 5.85
CA PRO A 49 -0.11 22.02 6.10
C PRO A 49 -0.67 23.08 5.15
N ARG A 50 -1.61 22.67 4.30
CA ARG A 50 -2.36 23.62 3.47
C ARG A 50 -3.04 24.63 4.41
N PRO A 51 -3.10 25.93 4.05
CA PRO A 51 -3.78 26.91 4.88
C PRO A 51 -5.23 26.45 5.13
N ALA A 52 -5.58 26.21 6.39
CA ALA A 52 -6.88 25.67 6.81
C ALA A 52 -8.05 26.66 6.60
N HIS A 53 -7.84 27.71 5.81
CA HIS A 53 -8.68 28.88 5.70
C HIS A 53 -9.25 29.08 4.28
N VAL A 54 -9.22 28.06 3.42
CA VAL A 54 -9.87 28.13 2.09
C VAL A 54 -11.34 28.57 2.23
N TRP A 55 -12.00 28.15 3.31
CA TRP A 55 -13.36 28.55 3.65
C TRP A 55 -13.49 30.04 4.01
N LEU A 56 -12.46 30.73 4.50
CA LEU A 56 -12.55 32.18 4.78
C LEU A 56 -12.82 33.00 3.51
N ALA A 57 -12.32 32.56 2.36
CA ALA A 57 -12.65 33.19 1.09
C ALA A 57 -14.16 33.06 0.77
N ALA A 58 -14.80 31.97 1.19
CA ALA A 58 -16.23 31.76 1.01
C ALA A 58 -17.08 32.76 1.82
N ARG A 59 -16.59 33.26 2.97
CA ARG A 59 -17.26 34.33 3.73
C ARG A 59 -17.37 35.64 2.95
N LEU A 60 -16.51 35.86 1.95
CA LEU A 60 -16.50 37.07 1.13
C LEU A 60 -17.45 37.01 -0.07
N VAL A 61 -18.10 35.86 -0.32
CA VAL A 61 -18.96 35.65 -1.49
C VAL A 61 -20.26 36.45 -1.38
N CYS A 62 -21.02 36.26 -0.29
CA CYS A 62 -22.25 37.01 -0.03
C CYS A 62 -22.62 36.98 1.47
N LYS A 63 -23.56 37.86 1.86
CA LYS A 63 -24.02 37.96 3.26
C LYS A 63 -24.61 36.65 3.81
N THR A 64 -25.34 35.90 2.97
CA THR A 64 -25.93 34.62 3.38
C THR A 64 -24.86 33.60 3.72
N TRP A 65 -23.81 33.49 2.90
CA TRP A 65 -22.69 32.58 3.13
C TRP A 65 -21.91 32.99 4.39
N GLN A 66 -21.64 34.29 4.53
CA GLN A 66 -21.02 34.83 5.73
C GLN A 66 -21.83 34.44 6.99
N GLN A 67 -23.14 34.68 7.01
CA GLN A 67 -24.00 34.33 8.15
C GLN A 67 -24.06 32.82 8.40
N ALA A 68 -24.11 32.00 7.35
CA ALA A 68 -24.09 30.54 7.46
C ALA A 68 -22.82 30.07 8.17
N MET A 69 -21.67 30.67 7.84
CA MET A 69 -20.38 30.30 8.42
C MET A 69 -20.19 30.86 9.83
N ASP A 70 -20.66 32.08 10.08
CA ASP A 70 -20.54 32.74 11.39
C ASP A 70 -21.36 31.99 12.46
N ASN A 71 -22.50 31.43 12.05
CA ASN A 71 -23.35 30.63 12.92
C ASN A 71 -22.93 29.15 13.00
N HIS A 72 -21.93 28.72 12.23
CA HIS A 72 -21.52 27.32 12.17
C HIS A 72 -20.23 27.08 12.98
N HIS A 73 -20.41 26.85 14.29
CA HIS A 73 -19.34 26.76 15.29
C HIS A 73 -18.18 25.81 14.96
N ARG A 74 -18.43 24.72 14.22
CA ARG A 74 -17.40 23.73 13.86
C ARG A 74 -16.32 24.27 12.94
N LEU A 75 -16.64 25.22 12.05
CA LEU A 75 -15.63 25.85 11.18
C LEU A 75 -14.59 26.63 11.99
N TRP A 76 -15.02 27.18 13.13
CA TRP A 76 -14.22 27.97 14.05
C TRP A 76 -13.50 27.14 15.12
N ALA A 77 -13.72 25.83 15.15
CA ALA A 77 -13.15 24.94 16.16
C ALA A 77 -11.66 24.63 15.93
N THR A 78 -11.18 24.77 14.68
CA THR A 78 -9.76 24.65 14.35
C THR A 78 -9.09 26.01 14.38
N ILE A 79 -8.08 26.15 15.22
CA ILE A 79 -7.38 27.41 15.49
C ILE A 79 -5.92 27.27 15.06
N ASP A 80 -5.59 27.80 13.88
CA ASP A 80 -4.22 27.88 13.39
C ASP A 80 -3.54 29.17 13.89
N ILE A 81 -2.39 29.02 14.56
CA ILE A 81 -1.63 30.08 15.21
C ILE A 81 -0.32 30.27 14.44
N HIS A 82 -0.32 31.25 13.54
CA HIS A 82 0.85 31.64 12.73
C HIS A 82 1.55 32.88 13.31
N GLY A 83 2.76 33.18 12.82
CA GLY A 83 3.58 34.33 13.27
C GLY A 83 3.00 35.73 13.03
N SER A 84 1.84 35.83 12.38
CA SER A 84 1.15 37.10 12.10
C SER A 84 0.87 37.90 13.38
N ARG A 85 0.98 39.23 13.28
CA ARG A 85 0.62 40.18 14.36
C ARG A 85 -0.84 40.07 14.82
N HIS A 86 -1.72 39.55 13.95
CA HIS A 86 -3.15 39.38 14.21
C HIS A 86 -3.51 37.97 14.71
N SER A 87 -2.51 37.11 14.99
CA SER A 87 -2.76 35.73 15.43
C SER A 87 -3.57 35.66 16.72
N LEU A 88 -3.33 36.55 17.68
CA LEU A 88 -4.10 36.56 18.92
C LEU A 88 -5.54 37.05 18.73
N ASP A 89 -5.75 38.01 17.82
CA ASP A 89 -7.10 38.45 17.46
C ASP A 89 -7.87 37.32 16.76
N TRP A 90 -7.18 36.56 15.92
CA TRP A 90 -7.72 35.36 15.28
C TRP A 90 -8.08 34.27 16.29
N VAL A 91 -7.20 33.96 17.25
CA VAL A 91 -7.49 33.01 18.34
C VAL A 91 -8.75 33.43 19.10
N ARG A 92 -8.83 34.70 19.51
CA ARG A 92 -10.00 35.24 20.22
C ARG A 92 -11.28 35.14 19.40
N LEU A 93 -11.20 35.45 18.11
CA LEU A 93 -12.33 35.35 17.19
C LEU A 93 -12.82 33.89 17.08
N CYS A 94 -11.91 32.93 16.92
CA CYS A 94 -12.25 31.51 16.87
C CYS A 94 -12.84 31.01 18.19
N LEU A 95 -12.27 31.41 19.33
CA LEU A 95 -12.79 31.05 20.65
C LEU A 95 -14.20 31.61 20.88
N ALA A 96 -14.48 32.84 20.46
CA ALA A 96 -15.81 33.44 20.54
C ALA A 96 -16.83 32.73 19.65
N ASN A 97 -16.44 32.38 18.42
CA ASN A 97 -17.34 31.79 17.42
C ASN A 97 -17.48 30.27 17.53
N SER A 98 -16.57 29.57 18.21
CA SER A 98 -16.62 28.10 18.34
C SER A 98 -17.61 27.60 19.40
N GLY A 99 -18.21 28.49 20.20
CA GLY A 99 -19.25 28.13 21.16
C GLY A 99 -18.77 27.13 22.22
N SER A 100 -19.36 25.94 22.27
CA SER A 100 -18.99 24.84 23.17
C SER A 100 -18.33 23.66 22.46
N VAL A 101 -18.05 23.78 21.16
CA VAL A 101 -17.47 22.71 20.34
C VAL A 101 -16.04 22.41 20.80
N ASP A 102 -15.62 21.15 20.67
CA ASP A 102 -14.25 20.73 20.95
C ASP A 102 -13.25 21.42 20.00
N LEU A 103 -12.08 21.77 20.51
CA LEU A 103 -11.09 22.61 19.83
C LEU A 103 -9.91 21.79 19.32
N ASP A 104 -9.45 22.10 18.11
CA ASP A 104 -8.19 21.62 17.55
C ASP A 104 -7.25 22.82 17.38
N VAL A 105 -6.15 22.85 18.12
CA VAL A 105 -5.22 23.98 18.14
C VAL A 105 -3.93 23.60 17.42
N ARG A 106 -3.47 24.46 16.50
CA ARG A 106 -2.30 24.22 15.68
C ARG A 106 -1.32 25.39 15.81
N PHE A 107 -0.09 25.10 16.20
CA PHE A 107 0.98 26.08 16.37
C PHE A 107 1.97 25.98 15.21
N HIS A 108 2.26 27.12 14.58
CA HIS A 108 3.22 27.24 13.48
C HIS A 108 4.27 28.33 13.73
N ALA A 109 4.29 28.93 14.92
CA ALA A 109 5.20 30.02 15.24
C ALA A 109 5.47 30.06 16.76
N PRO A 110 6.74 29.89 17.17
CA PRO A 110 7.10 29.80 18.59
C PRO A 110 6.73 31.06 19.37
N GLU A 111 6.98 32.24 18.81
CA GLU A 111 6.76 33.53 19.47
C GLU A 111 5.28 33.83 19.78
N ARG A 112 4.36 33.02 19.24
CA ARG A 112 2.92 33.14 19.48
C ARG A 112 2.38 32.11 20.47
N MET A 113 3.16 31.11 20.86
CA MET A 113 2.73 30.07 21.78
C MET A 113 2.36 30.63 23.16
N PRO A 114 3.22 31.39 23.87
CA PRO A 114 2.86 31.93 25.18
C PRO A 114 1.59 32.80 25.21
N PRO A 115 1.41 33.82 24.34
CA PRO A 115 0.19 34.64 24.38
C PRO A 115 -1.07 33.86 23.98
N ALA A 116 -0.96 32.90 23.06
CA ALA A 116 -2.09 32.05 22.70
C ALA A 116 -2.48 31.10 23.84
N CYS A 117 -1.51 30.50 24.55
CA CYS A 117 -1.75 29.71 25.75
C CYS A 117 -2.56 30.49 26.79
N GLY A 118 -2.21 31.78 26.99
CA GLY A 118 -2.96 32.69 27.85
C GLY A 118 -4.45 32.77 27.51
N ALA A 119 -4.79 32.84 26.21
CA ALA A 119 -6.18 32.84 25.75
C ALA A 119 -6.85 31.47 25.87
N LEU A 120 -6.10 30.37 25.73
CA LEU A 120 -6.60 29.00 25.75
C LEU A 120 -6.88 28.45 27.16
N PHE A 121 -6.32 29.06 28.22
CA PHE A 121 -6.46 28.56 29.59
C PHE A 121 -7.90 28.40 30.08
N LEU A 122 -8.83 29.24 29.61
CA LEU A 122 -10.25 29.16 29.99
C LEU A 122 -11.00 28.08 29.19
N HIS A 123 -10.34 27.46 28.22
CA HIS A 123 -10.93 26.52 27.27
C HIS A 123 -10.30 25.12 27.33
N THR A 124 -9.46 24.82 28.34
CA THR A 124 -8.78 23.51 28.47
C THR A 124 -9.74 22.31 28.45
N GLY A 125 -10.96 22.47 28.97
CA GLY A 125 -12.01 21.44 28.95
C GLY A 125 -12.60 21.14 27.57
N ARG A 126 -12.23 21.91 26.54
CA ARG A 126 -12.68 21.74 25.15
C ARG A 126 -11.55 21.31 24.22
N ILE A 127 -10.28 21.45 24.61
CA ILE A 127 -9.14 21.14 23.73
C ILE A 127 -9.07 19.63 23.51
N ARG A 128 -9.23 19.22 22.25
CA ARG A 128 -9.25 17.83 21.79
C ARG A 128 -7.94 17.43 21.10
N SER A 129 -7.39 18.32 20.29
CA SER A 129 -6.13 18.07 19.57
C SER A 129 -5.22 19.28 19.69
N ILE A 130 -3.93 19.02 19.90
CA ILE A 130 -2.86 20.01 19.82
C ILE A 130 -1.87 19.52 18.77
N ALA A 131 -1.56 20.37 17.79
CA ALA A 131 -0.52 20.11 16.81
C ALA A 131 0.52 21.23 16.83
N VAL A 132 1.80 20.86 16.70
CA VAL A 132 2.92 21.78 16.65
C VAL A 132 3.75 21.43 15.42
N TYR A 133 3.93 22.41 14.54
CA TYR A 133 4.61 22.25 13.26
C TYR A 133 5.85 23.13 13.20
N GLN A 134 6.81 22.70 12.39
CA GLN A 134 8.12 23.35 12.16
C GLN A 134 9.08 23.17 13.33
N GLU A 135 10.36 23.06 12.98
CA GLU A 135 11.46 22.80 13.91
C GLU A 135 11.53 23.84 15.03
N ASP A 136 11.53 25.14 14.70
CA ASP A 136 11.62 26.22 15.69
C ASP A 136 10.45 26.22 16.68
N THR A 137 9.24 25.88 16.22
CA THR A 137 8.05 25.80 17.09
C THR A 137 8.11 24.58 18.00
N VAL A 138 8.59 23.44 17.48
CA VAL A 138 8.80 22.22 18.28
C VAL A 138 9.92 22.43 19.30
N ALA A 139 11.00 23.13 18.94
CA ALA A 139 12.06 23.50 19.88
C ALA A 139 11.55 24.34 21.06
N ALA A 140 10.51 25.14 20.83
CA ALA A 140 9.85 25.97 21.84
C ALA A 140 8.69 25.27 22.56
N LEU A 141 8.59 23.93 22.54
CA LEU A 141 7.46 23.21 23.16
C LEU A 141 7.27 23.52 24.64
N GLY A 142 8.34 23.88 25.36
CA GLY A 142 8.30 24.32 26.75
C GLY A 142 7.41 25.54 26.99
N ASP A 143 7.17 26.37 25.97
CA ASP A 143 6.24 27.50 26.05
C ASP A 143 4.76 27.05 26.20
N LEU A 144 4.46 25.77 25.95
CA LEU A 144 3.15 25.17 26.22
C LEU A 144 3.04 24.62 27.65
N GLN A 145 4.10 24.62 28.47
CA GLN A 145 4.07 23.96 29.78
C GLN A 145 2.92 24.46 30.66
N GLY A 146 2.65 25.77 30.69
CA GLY A 146 1.54 26.33 31.47
C GLY A 146 0.15 25.81 31.05
N LEU A 147 0.00 25.33 29.80
CA LEU A 147 -1.22 24.67 29.33
C LEU A 147 -1.30 23.21 29.81
N PHE A 148 -0.17 22.49 29.82
CA PHE A 148 -0.06 21.10 30.27
C PHE A 148 0.00 20.94 31.80
N ASP A 149 0.31 22.00 32.54
CA ASP A 149 0.15 22.07 34.00
C ASP A 149 -1.32 21.96 34.43
N ARG A 150 -2.25 22.27 33.50
CA ARG A 150 -3.69 22.13 33.69
C ARG A 150 -4.16 20.78 33.17
N THR A 151 -5.30 20.33 33.68
CA THR A 151 -5.94 19.14 33.14
C THR A 151 -6.60 19.49 31.79
N LEU A 152 -6.25 18.71 30.77
CA LEU A 152 -6.82 18.73 29.42
C LEU A 152 -7.66 17.45 29.25
N PRO A 153 -8.87 17.40 29.84
CA PRO A 153 -9.63 16.15 29.99
C PRO A 153 -10.14 15.59 28.66
N LYS A 154 -10.17 16.40 27.60
CA LYS A 154 -10.61 15.99 26.27
C LYS A 154 -9.48 15.82 25.26
N LEU A 155 -8.23 16.07 25.64
CA LEU A 155 -7.11 15.97 24.70
C LEU A 155 -6.92 14.50 24.31
N THR A 156 -7.29 14.15 23.09
CA THR A 156 -7.17 12.80 22.53
C THR A 156 -5.95 12.63 21.65
N GLN A 157 -5.43 13.72 21.09
CA GLN A 157 -4.34 13.69 20.11
C GLN A 157 -3.31 14.80 20.35
N LEU A 158 -2.03 14.42 20.24
CA LEU A 158 -0.89 15.33 20.21
C LEU A 158 -0.07 15.05 18.94
N ILE A 159 0.19 16.07 18.14
CA ILE A 159 0.93 15.98 16.88
C ILE A 159 2.13 16.92 16.95
N LEU A 160 3.33 16.40 16.73
CA LEU A 160 4.58 17.16 16.74
C LEU A 160 5.33 16.85 15.44
N ILE A 161 5.46 17.83 14.55
CA ILE A 161 6.10 17.64 13.24
C ILE A 161 7.19 18.69 13.06
N SER A 162 8.44 18.24 13.16
CA SER A 162 9.63 19.02 12.84
C SER A 162 10.10 18.63 11.44
N GLU A 163 9.87 19.51 10.45
CA GLU A 163 10.29 19.28 9.07
C GLU A 163 11.82 19.19 8.97
N TRP A 164 12.29 18.26 8.13
CA TRP A 164 13.69 18.05 7.85
C TRP A 164 14.18 19.07 6.83
N HIS A 165 14.93 20.10 7.26
CA HIS A 165 15.48 21.10 6.33
C HIS A 165 17.01 21.06 6.19
N SER A 166 17.73 20.24 6.96
CA SER A 166 19.18 20.09 6.76
C SER A 166 19.72 18.81 7.36
N ASP A 167 20.92 18.39 6.92
CA ASP A 167 21.71 17.29 7.51
C ASP A 167 22.09 17.53 8.99
N ALA A 168 21.72 18.67 9.58
CA ALA A 168 21.85 18.94 11.00
C ALA A 168 20.61 18.38 11.72
N TYR A 169 20.75 17.18 12.27
CA TYR A 169 19.65 16.44 12.88
C TYR A 169 19.08 17.14 14.14
N PRO A 170 17.80 17.53 14.17
CA PRO A 170 17.16 18.04 15.38
C PRO A 170 16.95 16.92 16.43
N ARG A 171 17.15 17.29 17.71
CA ARG A 171 17.38 16.41 18.87
C ARG A 171 16.36 16.62 19.99
N PHE A 172 15.09 16.57 19.68
CA PHE A 172 14.06 16.89 20.67
C PHE A 172 13.62 15.66 21.43
N VAL A 173 13.87 15.62 22.74
CA VAL A 173 13.30 14.63 23.65
C VAL A 173 12.03 15.24 24.26
N LEU A 174 10.87 14.64 23.99
CA LEU A 174 9.57 15.20 24.38
C LEU A 174 9.51 15.52 25.88
N THR A 175 10.00 14.62 26.73
CA THR A 175 9.96 14.78 28.19
C THR A 175 10.92 15.84 28.73
N GLU A 176 11.91 16.26 27.94
CA GLU A 176 12.80 17.37 28.29
C GLU A 176 12.17 18.71 27.91
N LEU A 177 11.39 18.73 26.84
CA LEU A 177 10.71 19.93 26.37
C LEU A 177 9.37 20.18 27.07
N LEU A 178 8.66 19.10 27.45
CA LEU A 178 7.29 19.19 27.95
C LEU A 178 7.00 18.05 28.95
N ASP A 179 6.67 18.41 30.19
CA ASP A 179 6.24 17.43 31.21
C ASP A 179 4.77 17.05 31.01
N ILE A 180 4.55 15.95 30.28
CA ILE A 180 3.22 15.41 30.02
C ILE A 180 2.93 14.27 30.99
N ARG A 181 2.06 14.54 31.97
CA ARG A 181 1.63 13.53 32.95
C ARG A 181 0.28 12.90 32.58
N PRO A 182 0.12 11.56 32.66
CA PRO A 182 -1.12 10.88 32.30
C PRO A 182 -2.38 11.38 33.05
N ASP A 183 -2.24 11.84 34.30
CA ASP A 183 -3.35 12.41 35.10
C ASP A 183 -3.85 13.76 34.55
N ARG A 184 -3.02 14.47 33.80
CA ARG A 184 -3.35 15.76 33.17
C ARG A 184 -3.95 15.60 31.79
N VAL A 185 -3.62 14.51 31.08
CA VAL A 185 -4.12 14.20 29.74
C VAL A 185 -4.79 12.82 29.70
N PRO A 186 -5.81 12.55 30.55
CA PRO A 186 -6.35 11.20 30.75
C PRO A 186 -6.99 10.59 29.49
N ALA A 187 -7.42 11.44 28.55
CA ALA A 187 -8.02 11.05 27.29
C ALA A 187 -7.02 10.88 26.14
N LEU A 188 -5.72 11.12 26.35
CA LEU A 188 -4.72 11.04 25.27
C LEU A 188 -4.62 9.60 24.78
N ARG A 189 -4.84 9.41 23.47
CA ARG A 189 -4.79 8.10 22.80
C ARG A 189 -3.93 8.11 21.55
N ALA A 190 -3.67 9.27 20.96
CA ALA A 190 -2.88 9.36 19.73
C ALA A 190 -1.70 10.33 19.92
N LEU A 191 -0.50 9.83 19.62
CA LEU A 191 0.71 10.62 19.62
C LEU A 191 1.41 10.44 18.27
N HIS A 192 1.56 11.54 17.55
CA HIS A 192 2.27 11.59 16.27
C HIS A 192 3.48 12.48 16.41
N MET A 193 4.65 11.94 16.10
CA MET A 193 5.93 12.62 16.24
C MET A 193 6.77 12.39 15.00
N GLU A 194 7.25 13.49 14.43
CA GLU A 194 8.25 13.52 13.38
C GLU A 194 9.35 14.48 13.82
N GLY A 195 10.59 13.98 13.94
CA GLY A 195 11.70 14.77 14.51
C GLY A 195 11.65 14.97 16.02
N VAL A 196 10.78 14.24 16.74
CA VAL A 196 10.69 14.25 18.20
C VAL A 196 10.75 12.82 18.74
N PHE A 197 11.59 12.62 19.75
CA PHE A 197 11.74 11.34 20.45
C PHE A 197 10.90 11.30 21.72
N LEU A 198 10.16 10.21 21.91
CA LEU A 198 9.53 9.86 23.18
C LEU A 198 10.34 8.75 23.84
N PRO A 199 10.89 8.96 25.04
CA PRO A 199 11.53 7.87 25.78
C PRO A 199 10.57 6.70 25.97
N TRP A 200 11.04 5.48 25.69
CA TRP A 200 10.24 4.25 25.85
C TRP A 200 9.81 4.02 27.31
N THR A 201 10.43 4.69 28.27
CA THR A 201 10.05 4.68 29.69
C THR A 201 8.87 5.61 30.02
N SER A 202 8.35 6.36 29.04
CA SER A 202 7.26 7.31 29.25
C SER A 202 5.98 6.64 29.76
N ALA A 203 5.39 7.22 30.78
CA ALA A 203 4.12 6.76 31.37
C ALA A 203 2.91 6.95 30.44
N LEU A 204 3.06 7.62 29.29
CA LEU A 204 2.00 7.80 28.31
C LEU A 204 1.73 6.54 27.49
N LEU A 205 2.77 5.75 27.20
CA LEU A 205 2.73 4.64 26.24
C LEU A 205 1.62 3.61 26.50
N PRO A 206 1.37 3.13 27.74
CA PRO A 206 0.38 2.07 27.99
C PRO A 206 -1.05 2.45 27.60
N ASN A 207 -1.37 3.75 27.56
CA ASN A 207 -2.71 4.26 27.26
C ASN A 207 -2.91 4.63 25.79
N LEU A 208 -1.85 4.61 24.97
CA LEU A 208 -1.93 4.99 23.57
C LEU A 208 -2.61 3.91 22.72
N ARG A 209 -3.35 4.37 21.72
CA ARG A 209 -3.93 3.61 20.62
C ARG A 209 -3.20 3.84 19.31
N VAL A 210 -2.64 5.04 19.14
CA VAL A 210 -1.87 5.42 17.95
C VAL A 210 -0.55 5.98 18.43
N LEU A 211 0.54 5.37 17.98
CA LEU A 211 1.90 5.87 18.19
C LEU A 211 2.60 5.91 16.83
N THR A 212 3.00 7.11 16.44
CA THR A 212 3.77 7.36 15.22
C THR A 212 5.05 8.08 15.60
N CYS A 213 6.19 7.48 15.34
CA CYS A 213 7.53 8.01 15.64
C CYS A 213 8.38 7.96 14.38
N HIS A 214 8.48 9.06 13.66
CA HIS A 214 9.26 9.19 12.43
C HIS A 214 10.39 10.19 12.58
N GLY A 215 11.35 10.10 11.67
CA GLY A 215 12.21 11.22 11.35
C GLY A 215 13.01 11.75 12.54
N TRP A 216 13.39 10.89 13.48
CA TRP A 216 14.39 11.26 14.48
C TRP A 216 15.77 10.81 13.99
N SER A 217 16.87 11.31 14.51
CA SER A 217 18.20 10.79 14.19
C SER A 217 19.12 11.40 15.22
N LEU A 218 19.76 10.55 15.99
CA LEU A 218 20.72 11.01 16.98
C LEU A 218 22.09 10.65 16.45
N ASP A 219 22.86 11.68 16.06
CA ASP A 219 24.28 11.51 15.76
C ASP A 219 24.93 10.76 16.93
N HIS A 220 25.48 9.58 16.62
CA HIS A 220 26.13 8.66 17.57
C HIS A 220 27.16 9.32 18.50
N ASN A 221 27.66 10.51 18.15
CA ASN A 221 28.73 11.18 18.88
C ASN A 221 28.26 12.09 20.02
N THR A 222 26.95 12.28 20.23
CA THR A 222 26.47 13.38 21.08
C THR A 222 25.47 13.04 22.18
N MET A 223 25.06 11.78 22.32
CA MET A 223 24.05 11.40 23.31
C MET A 223 24.56 10.53 24.44
N ASP A 224 23.86 10.71 25.56
CA ASP A 224 23.97 10.02 26.84
C ASP A 224 23.38 8.61 26.70
N ASP A 225 24.14 7.56 27.07
CA ASP A 225 23.72 6.16 27.12
C ASP A 225 22.37 5.96 27.87
N ALA A 226 21.93 6.96 28.63
CA ALA A 226 20.69 6.97 29.40
C ALA A 226 19.38 6.85 28.58
N LEU A 227 19.38 7.21 27.29
CA LEU A 227 18.18 7.07 26.43
C LEU A 227 18.07 5.68 25.78
N ASP A 228 19.12 4.87 25.87
CA ASP A 228 19.16 3.57 25.24
C ASP A 228 18.37 2.53 26.05
N VAL A 229 17.63 1.69 25.32
CA VAL A 229 16.77 0.66 25.88
C VAL A 229 17.15 -0.67 25.26
N ALA A 230 17.64 -1.58 26.11
CA ALA A 230 17.85 -2.96 25.72
C ALA A 230 16.61 -3.56 25.04
N LEU A 231 16.79 -4.33 23.96
CA LEU A 231 15.68 -4.95 23.23
C LEU A 231 14.67 -5.70 24.12
N PRO A 232 15.07 -6.53 25.12
CA PRO A 232 14.12 -7.16 26.03
C PRO A 232 13.26 -6.17 26.80
N ARG A 233 13.82 -5.02 27.19
CA ARG A 233 13.10 -3.97 27.89
C ARG A 233 12.14 -3.25 26.95
N PHE A 234 12.55 -2.97 25.71
CA PHE A 234 11.69 -2.41 24.67
C PHE A 234 10.48 -3.31 24.40
N LEU A 235 10.69 -4.61 24.23
CA LEU A 235 9.61 -5.60 24.04
C LEU A 235 8.68 -5.70 25.26
N ALA A 236 9.22 -5.59 26.47
CA ALA A 236 8.41 -5.52 27.70
C ALA A 236 7.55 -4.24 27.77
N ILE A 237 8.02 -3.14 27.21
CA ILE A 237 7.26 -1.88 27.13
C ILE A 237 6.16 -2.01 26.08
N LEU A 238 6.47 -2.54 24.90
CA LEU A 238 5.47 -2.82 23.87
C LEU A 238 4.39 -3.76 24.40
N SER A 239 4.74 -4.81 25.13
CA SER A 239 3.76 -5.73 25.72
C SER A 239 2.89 -5.07 26.80
N ALA A 240 3.29 -3.94 27.38
CA ALA A 240 2.43 -3.15 28.26
C ALA A 240 1.41 -2.30 27.48
N CYS A 241 1.63 -2.05 26.19
CA CYS A 241 0.79 -1.20 25.33
C CYS A 241 -0.42 -1.97 24.75
N GLN A 242 -1.24 -2.55 25.62
CA GLN A 242 -2.35 -3.43 25.22
C GLN A 242 -3.47 -2.72 24.46
N SER A 243 -3.55 -1.39 24.54
CA SER A 243 -4.55 -0.59 23.81
C SER A 243 -4.09 -0.17 22.41
N LEU A 244 -2.85 -0.49 22.02
CA LEU A 244 -2.26 0.00 20.78
C LEU A 244 -2.96 -0.63 19.56
N GLU A 245 -3.48 0.22 18.68
CA GLU A 245 -4.17 -0.14 17.44
C GLU A 245 -3.29 0.17 16.22
N HIS A 246 -2.46 1.21 16.29
CA HIS A 246 -1.59 1.66 15.21
C HIS A 246 -0.20 1.98 15.77
N LEU A 247 0.82 1.32 15.24
CA LEU A 247 2.21 1.57 15.57
C LEU A 247 2.98 1.85 14.29
N SER A 248 3.61 3.01 14.20
CA SER A 248 4.46 3.40 13.09
C SER A 248 5.79 3.89 13.62
N ILE A 249 6.89 3.24 13.28
CA ILE A 249 8.23 3.58 13.75
C ILE A 249 9.19 3.70 12.56
N ASN A 250 9.99 4.75 12.51
CA ASN A 250 11.18 4.81 11.66
C ASN A 250 12.43 4.48 12.50
N VAL A 251 13.13 3.41 12.12
CA VAL A 251 14.32 2.80 12.75
C VAL A 251 15.62 3.33 12.14
N ASN A 252 15.60 4.02 10.98
CA ASN A 252 16.80 4.73 10.46
C ASN A 252 17.40 5.65 11.54
N SER A 253 16.53 6.06 12.44
CA SER A 253 16.69 6.93 13.58
C SER A 253 17.14 6.23 14.88
N ALA A 254 16.96 4.91 14.97
CA ALA A 254 16.86 4.18 16.24
C ALA A 254 18.12 3.42 16.65
N LYS A 255 19.17 3.45 15.83
CA LYS A 255 20.40 2.68 16.07
C LYS A 255 21.24 3.07 17.30
N PRO A 256 20.92 4.10 18.12
CA PRO A 256 21.45 4.12 19.48
C PRO A 256 20.55 3.36 20.48
N HIS A 257 19.22 3.39 20.32
CA HIS A 257 18.32 3.18 21.47
C HIS A 257 17.69 1.82 21.60
N ILE A 258 17.81 0.94 20.61
CA ILE A 258 17.46 -0.47 20.78
C ILE A 258 18.74 -1.27 20.64
N LEU A 259 19.38 -1.54 21.77
CA LEU A 259 20.61 -2.33 21.80
C LEU A 259 20.29 -3.76 21.35
N ASN A 260 21.04 -4.24 20.35
CA ASN A 260 20.89 -5.57 19.77
C ASN A 260 21.06 -6.65 20.84
N ALA A 261 20.33 -7.77 20.71
CA ALA A 261 20.42 -8.91 21.61
C ALA A 261 21.84 -9.50 21.76
N ASN A 262 22.68 -9.34 20.74
CA ASN A 262 24.07 -9.79 20.74
C ASN A 262 24.99 -8.94 21.62
N ASP A 263 24.49 -7.83 22.18
CA ASP A 263 25.22 -7.15 23.25
C ASP A 263 25.21 -8.05 24.49
N SER A 264 26.35 -8.70 24.71
CA SER A 264 26.75 -9.65 25.78
C SER A 264 26.30 -9.32 27.21
N ARG A 265 25.71 -8.15 27.45
CA ARG A 265 25.24 -7.64 28.74
C ARG A 265 23.88 -8.17 29.18
N LEU A 266 23.13 -8.85 28.31
CA LEU A 266 21.76 -9.30 28.58
C LEU A 266 21.67 -10.82 28.71
N ASP A 267 22.06 -11.34 29.87
CA ASP A 267 21.83 -12.75 30.24
C ASP A 267 20.35 -12.99 30.57
N GLY A 268 19.53 -13.30 29.57
CA GLY A 268 18.13 -13.67 29.79
C GLY A 268 17.34 -14.01 28.51
N PRO A 269 16.26 -14.80 28.61
CA PRO A 269 15.38 -15.05 27.48
C PRO A 269 14.69 -13.76 27.02
N ILE A 270 14.70 -13.50 25.71
CA ILE A 270 14.05 -12.33 25.13
C ILE A 270 12.52 -12.53 25.19
N PRO A 271 11.77 -11.62 25.84
CA PRO A 271 10.33 -11.76 25.99
C PRO A 271 9.61 -11.51 24.68
N THR A 272 8.55 -12.27 24.40
CA THR A 272 7.66 -12.01 23.26
C THR A 272 6.62 -10.93 23.62
N ALA A 273 6.46 -9.92 22.76
CA ALA A 273 5.45 -8.88 22.87
C ALA A 273 4.19 -9.26 22.08
N ALA A 274 3.05 -9.38 22.76
CA ALA A 274 1.75 -9.58 22.12
C ALA A 274 0.95 -8.26 22.11
N LEU A 275 0.51 -7.85 20.92
CA LEU A 275 -0.26 -6.61 20.70
C LEU A 275 -1.65 -6.98 20.13
N PRO A 276 -2.60 -7.44 20.96
CA PRO A 276 -3.83 -8.08 20.48
C PRO A 276 -4.77 -7.14 19.73
N ASN A 277 -4.69 -5.84 20.00
CA ASN A 277 -5.53 -4.83 19.35
C ASN A 277 -4.87 -4.17 18.14
N LEU A 278 -3.63 -4.55 17.80
CA LEU A 278 -2.88 -3.94 16.72
C LEU A 278 -3.52 -4.27 15.37
N ARG A 279 -3.84 -3.22 14.64
CA ARG A 279 -4.44 -3.24 13.30
C ARG A 279 -3.48 -2.80 12.24
N THR A 280 -2.60 -1.85 12.56
CA THR A 280 -1.61 -1.34 11.63
C THR A 280 -0.25 -1.31 12.32
N PHE A 281 0.74 -1.90 11.66
CA PHE A 281 2.13 -1.86 12.05
C PHE A 281 2.95 -1.40 10.85
N ASP A 282 3.60 -0.25 10.96
CA ASP A 282 4.48 0.29 9.94
C ASP A 282 5.88 0.43 10.54
N LEU A 283 6.86 -0.18 9.90
CA LEU A 283 8.23 -0.14 10.36
C LEU A 283 9.12 0.20 9.17
N THR A 284 9.71 1.39 9.21
CA THR A 284 10.66 1.86 8.21
C THR A 284 12.07 1.74 8.77
N CYS A 285 13.05 1.14 8.10
CA CYS A 285 14.42 1.01 8.60
C CYS A 285 15.49 1.25 7.52
N CYS A 286 16.74 1.48 7.94
CA CYS A 286 17.89 1.49 7.06
C CYS A 286 18.38 0.04 6.92
N VAL A 287 19.02 -0.31 5.81
CA VAL A 287 19.55 -1.68 5.63
C VAL A 287 20.62 -2.01 6.65
N ASP A 288 21.40 -1.02 7.08
CA ASP A 288 22.41 -1.23 8.10
C ASP A 288 21.80 -1.70 9.44
N ASP A 289 20.48 -1.51 9.63
CA ASP A 289 19.73 -1.85 10.84
C ASP A 289 18.83 -3.09 10.67
N ALA A 290 19.01 -3.84 9.57
CA ALA A 290 18.25 -5.05 9.28
C ALA A 290 18.26 -6.08 10.42
N ASP A 291 19.39 -6.22 11.13
CA ASP A 291 19.50 -7.17 12.24
C ASP A 291 18.60 -6.78 13.42
N ILE A 292 18.52 -5.48 13.75
CA ILE A 292 17.65 -4.97 14.82
C ILE A 292 16.18 -5.16 14.42
N LEU A 293 15.86 -4.88 13.15
CA LEU A 293 14.54 -5.15 12.60
C LEU A 293 14.18 -6.63 12.78
N PHE A 294 15.05 -7.53 12.35
CA PHE A 294 14.84 -8.97 12.47
C PHE A 294 14.63 -9.41 13.92
N ASP A 295 15.46 -8.92 14.84
CA ASP A 295 15.35 -9.24 16.26
C ASP A 295 14.01 -8.75 16.86
N VAL A 296 13.62 -7.51 16.59
CA VAL A 296 12.32 -6.97 17.03
C VAL A 296 11.18 -7.82 16.47
N LEU A 297 11.20 -8.05 15.16
CA LEU A 297 10.17 -8.81 14.44
C LEU A 297 10.10 -10.28 14.89
N SER A 298 11.20 -10.86 15.36
CA SER A 298 11.23 -12.25 15.86
C SER A 298 10.52 -12.40 17.20
N HIS A 299 10.25 -11.30 17.89
CA HIS A 299 9.65 -11.30 19.22
C HIS A 299 8.32 -10.53 19.30
N VAL A 300 7.79 -10.00 18.20
CA VAL A 300 6.46 -9.38 18.16
C VAL A 300 5.44 -10.35 17.55
N ARG A 301 4.32 -10.57 18.25
CA ARG A 301 3.20 -11.38 17.77
C ARG A 301 2.09 -10.51 17.21
N PHE A 302 1.74 -10.75 15.95
CA PHE A 302 0.69 -10.02 15.24
C PHE A 302 -0.63 -10.79 15.22
N SER A 303 -1.73 -10.05 15.16
CA SER A 303 -3.05 -10.63 14.92
C SER A 303 -3.22 -10.97 13.43
N GLU A 304 -4.11 -11.92 13.10
CA GLU A 304 -4.47 -12.27 11.71
C GLU A 304 -5.03 -11.10 10.89
N ARG A 305 -5.48 -10.04 11.56
CA ARG A 305 -6.10 -8.86 10.95
C ARG A 305 -5.15 -7.66 10.89
N CYS A 306 -3.92 -7.82 11.34
CA CYS A 306 -2.95 -6.73 11.31
C CYS A 306 -2.46 -6.49 9.88
N ALA A 307 -2.48 -5.24 9.45
CA ALA A 307 -1.78 -4.75 8.29
C ALA A 307 -0.34 -4.40 8.72
N ILE A 308 0.63 -5.06 8.13
CA ILE A 308 2.06 -4.96 8.44
C ILE A 308 2.75 -4.38 7.21
N ALA A 309 3.39 -3.23 7.35
CA ALA A 309 4.22 -2.61 6.32
C ALA A 309 5.65 -2.52 6.83
N LEU A 310 6.57 -3.17 6.15
CA LEU A 310 8.00 -3.14 6.43
C LEU A 310 8.66 -2.41 5.27
N ARG A 311 9.24 -1.24 5.52
CA ARG A 311 9.88 -0.41 4.51
C ARG A 311 11.37 -0.29 4.78
N CYS A 312 12.20 -0.37 3.75
CA CYS A 312 13.65 -0.18 3.90
C CYS A 312 14.19 0.86 2.94
N GLY A 313 14.92 1.86 3.43
CA GLY A 313 15.36 3.02 2.64
C GLY A 313 16.53 2.77 1.66
N THR A 314 16.62 3.62 0.64
CA THR A 314 17.40 3.56 -0.62
C THR A 314 18.94 3.51 -0.56
N HIS A 315 19.55 3.57 0.62
CA HIS A 315 21.02 3.60 0.70
C HIS A 315 21.69 2.22 0.54
N CYS A 316 20.91 1.18 0.24
CA CYS A 316 21.42 -0.18 0.09
C CYS A 316 22.27 -0.34 -1.17
N ARG A 317 23.55 -0.66 -0.98
CA ARG A 317 24.39 -1.23 -2.05
C ARG A 317 24.26 -2.75 -2.16
N GLU A 318 23.48 -3.38 -1.27
CA GLU A 318 23.36 -4.84 -1.15
C GLU A 318 21.89 -5.27 -1.18
N ALA A 319 21.19 -5.10 -2.31
CA ALA A 319 19.87 -5.72 -2.43
C ALA A 319 20.02 -7.25 -2.48
N GLY A 320 19.20 -7.96 -1.70
CA GLY A 320 19.25 -9.42 -1.59
C GLY A 320 18.98 -9.97 -0.19
N ARG A 321 18.85 -9.11 0.83
CA ARG A 321 18.75 -9.51 2.23
C ARG A 321 17.32 -9.56 2.80
N VAL A 322 16.28 -9.69 1.97
CA VAL A 322 14.89 -9.78 2.48
C VAL A 322 14.76 -10.92 3.52
N GLY A 323 15.41 -12.06 3.25
CA GLY A 323 15.52 -13.19 4.17
C GLY A 323 16.13 -12.86 5.54
N GLU A 324 17.02 -11.86 5.59
CA GLU A 324 17.70 -11.42 6.82
C GLU A 324 16.91 -10.32 7.56
N MET A 325 15.96 -9.66 6.89
CA MET A 325 15.19 -8.57 7.46
C MET A 325 13.90 -9.05 8.13
N PHE A 326 13.33 -10.15 7.64
CA PHE A 326 12.02 -10.61 8.04
C PHE A 326 12.08 -12.06 8.54
N PRO A 327 11.71 -12.36 9.80
CA PRO A 327 11.73 -13.73 10.30
C PRO A 327 10.64 -14.59 9.64
N ASN A 328 11.01 -15.77 9.17
CA ASN A 328 10.05 -16.75 8.64
C ASN A 328 9.39 -17.53 9.79
N ASP A 329 8.57 -16.83 10.59
CA ASP A 329 7.86 -17.42 11.72
C ASP A 329 6.33 -17.29 11.56
N PRO A 330 5.67 -18.31 11.02
CA PRO A 330 4.22 -18.32 10.86
C PRO A 330 3.43 -18.15 12.17
N ASP A 331 4.03 -18.43 13.34
CA ASP A 331 3.39 -18.26 14.66
C ASP A 331 3.33 -16.80 15.09
N ASN A 332 4.33 -16.01 14.73
CA ASN A 332 4.31 -14.56 14.94
C ASN A 332 3.58 -13.82 13.81
N TYR A 333 3.54 -14.40 12.61
CA TYR A 333 2.91 -13.83 11.41
C TYR A 333 1.83 -14.76 10.85
N PRO A 334 0.62 -14.78 11.44
CA PRO A 334 -0.46 -15.65 10.97
C PRO A 334 -0.85 -15.45 9.49
N ILE A 335 -0.58 -14.27 8.93
CA ILE A 335 -0.79 -13.97 7.51
C ILE A 335 -0.01 -14.89 6.58
N LEU A 336 1.18 -15.35 6.99
CA LEU A 336 2.00 -16.29 6.20
C LEU A 336 1.35 -17.67 6.03
N ARG A 337 0.32 -18.00 6.83
CA ARG A 337 -0.46 -19.25 6.70
C ARG A 337 -1.82 -19.04 6.07
N THR A 338 -2.32 -17.81 6.06
CA THR A 338 -3.71 -17.49 5.69
C THR A 338 -3.82 -16.67 4.42
N ALA A 339 -2.69 -16.20 3.87
CA ALA A 339 -2.68 -15.46 2.63
C ALA A 339 -3.30 -16.27 1.48
N VAL A 340 -4.14 -15.60 0.68
CA VAL A 340 -4.79 -16.16 -0.51
C VAL A 340 -4.37 -15.42 -1.78
N ASP A 341 -3.84 -14.21 -1.63
CA ASP A 341 -3.35 -13.35 -2.69
C ASP A 341 -1.94 -12.87 -2.32
N ALA A 342 -1.01 -12.90 -3.27
CA ALA A 342 0.35 -12.41 -3.11
C ALA A 342 0.86 -11.76 -4.40
N THR A 343 1.67 -10.72 -4.25
CA THR A 343 2.41 -10.09 -5.33
C THR A 343 3.89 -10.07 -4.99
N TRP A 344 4.72 -10.66 -5.85
CA TRP A 344 6.17 -10.53 -5.76
C TRP A 344 6.64 -9.39 -6.66
N HIS A 345 7.15 -8.33 -6.03
CA HIS A 345 7.61 -7.09 -6.69
C HIS A 345 9.06 -7.21 -7.19
N GLY A 346 9.63 -8.43 -7.18
CA GLY A 346 11.02 -8.69 -7.51
C GLY A 346 11.93 -8.57 -6.30
N PRO A 347 13.21 -8.19 -6.50
CA PRO A 347 14.14 -7.93 -5.40
C PRO A 347 13.73 -6.77 -4.47
N ALA A 348 12.78 -5.93 -4.90
CA ALA A 348 12.22 -4.85 -4.10
C ALA A 348 11.32 -5.35 -2.95
N GLY A 349 10.89 -6.62 -2.97
CA GLY A 349 10.08 -7.20 -1.92
C GLY A 349 8.78 -7.80 -2.44
N PHE A 350 7.78 -7.89 -1.58
CA PHE A 350 6.53 -8.58 -1.87
C PHE A 350 5.38 -8.06 -1.00
N SER A 351 4.16 -8.36 -1.41
CA SER A 351 2.97 -8.15 -0.60
C SER A 351 2.09 -9.39 -0.60
N CYS A 352 1.33 -9.62 0.48
CA CYS A 352 0.32 -10.67 0.53
C CYS A 352 -0.88 -10.26 1.39
N LYS A 353 -2.04 -10.88 1.12
CA LYS A 353 -3.33 -10.56 1.72
C LYS A 353 -4.07 -11.82 2.16
N ALA A 354 -4.59 -11.78 3.38
CA ALA A 354 -5.52 -12.77 3.90
C ALA A 354 -6.96 -12.48 3.43
N PRO A 355 -7.84 -13.49 3.36
CA PRO A 355 -9.24 -13.29 2.98
C PRO A 355 -9.96 -12.42 4.02
N GLY A 356 -10.74 -11.44 3.54
CA GLY A 356 -11.59 -10.62 4.40
C GLY A 356 -12.72 -11.45 5.03
N THR A 357 -12.91 -11.35 6.35
CA THR A 357 -14.05 -11.98 7.04
C THR A 357 -15.18 -10.97 7.20
N GLY A 358 -16.37 -11.27 6.70
CA GLY A 358 -17.58 -10.48 6.97
C GLY A 358 -17.57 -9.04 6.43
N GLY A 359 -16.89 -8.78 5.31
CA GLY A 359 -16.81 -7.46 4.69
C GLY A 359 -15.73 -6.53 5.29
N GLY A 360 -15.00 -6.98 6.31
CA GLY A 360 -13.78 -6.30 6.76
C GLY A 360 -12.59 -6.62 5.88
N SER A 361 -11.60 -5.72 5.81
CA SER A 361 -10.30 -6.00 5.21
C SER A 361 -9.60 -7.13 5.99
N GLY A 362 -9.08 -8.13 5.27
CA GLY A 362 -8.19 -9.13 5.89
C GLY A 362 -6.86 -8.50 6.33
N GLY A 363 -6.02 -9.29 7.00
CA GLY A 363 -4.63 -8.89 7.25
C GLY A 363 -3.88 -8.68 5.93
N GLU A 364 -2.89 -7.79 5.96
CA GLU A 364 -2.02 -7.47 4.83
C GLU A 364 -0.57 -7.44 5.31
N LEU A 365 0.36 -7.95 4.50
CA LEU A 365 1.79 -7.82 4.73
C LEU A 365 2.38 -7.20 3.48
N VAL A 366 3.11 -6.11 3.66
CA VAL A 366 3.88 -5.43 2.62
C VAL A 366 5.31 -5.38 3.10
N VAL A 367 6.21 -5.97 2.33
CA VAL A 367 7.65 -5.87 2.49
C VAL A 367 8.16 -5.10 1.29
N ASP A 368 8.62 -3.88 1.52
CA ASP A 368 9.08 -2.94 0.51
C ASP A 368 10.51 -2.49 0.85
N VAL A 369 11.47 -3.12 0.21
CA VAL A 369 12.84 -2.63 0.16
C VAL A 369 12.84 -1.61 -0.96
N ASP A 370 12.86 -0.32 -0.59
CA ASP A 370 12.99 0.82 -1.49
C ASP A 370 14.36 0.74 -2.17
N CYS A 371 14.46 -0.17 -3.12
CA CYS A 371 15.57 -0.27 -4.01
C CYS A 371 15.30 0.81 -5.03
N ASP A 372 15.98 1.93 -4.87
CA ASP A 372 16.03 3.02 -5.82
C ASP A 372 16.04 2.38 -7.22
N THR A 373 14.94 2.42 -7.97
CA THR A 373 14.67 1.43 -9.05
C THR A 373 15.78 1.40 -10.13
N CYS A 374 16.61 2.43 -10.12
CA CYS A 374 17.88 2.57 -10.80
C CYS A 374 18.91 1.48 -10.44
N TRP A 375 19.04 1.09 -9.16
CA TRP A 375 20.01 0.11 -8.66
C TRP A 375 19.68 -1.30 -9.15
N ALA A 376 18.46 -1.79 -8.94
CA ALA A 376 18.06 -3.13 -9.39
C ALA A 376 18.17 -3.31 -10.91
N ARG A 377 18.00 -2.23 -11.68
CA ARG A 377 18.24 -2.25 -13.13
C ARG A 377 19.72 -2.27 -13.51
N LYS A 378 20.59 -1.63 -12.72
CA LYS A 378 22.04 -1.57 -12.98
C LYS A 378 22.76 -2.83 -12.52
N HIS A 379 22.32 -3.42 -11.42
CA HIS A 379 22.92 -4.60 -10.83
C HIS A 379 22.10 -5.84 -11.18
N ARG A 380 22.58 -6.61 -12.16
CA ARG A 380 22.00 -7.88 -12.61
C ARG A 380 22.17 -9.00 -11.56
N ALA A 381 21.87 -8.73 -10.30
CA ALA A 381 21.79 -9.76 -9.29
C ALA A 381 20.73 -10.79 -9.75
N ASP A 382 21.03 -12.07 -9.60
CA ASP A 382 20.06 -13.12 -9.88
C ASP A 382 18.89 -12.96 -8.90
N PRO A 383 17.65 -12.73 -9.36
CA PRO A 383 16.50 -12.58 -8.46
C PRO A 383 16.07 -13.92 -7.82
N TYR A 384 16.68 -15.04 -8.23
CA TYR A 384 16.28 -16.36 -7.78
C TYR A 384 16.35 -16.58 -6.26
N PRO A 385 17.41 -16.20 -5.52
CA PRO A 385 17.45 -16.40 -4.06
C PRO A 385 16.31 -15.68 -3.34
N VAL A 386 16.03 -14.42 -3.72
CA VAL A 386 14.94 -13.63 -3.11
C VAL A 386 13.57 -14.22 -3.44
N LEU A 387 13.38 -14.77 -4.65
CA LEU A 387 12.16 -15.48 -5.01
C LEU A 387 12.02 -16.80 -4.23
N ALA A 388 13.12 -17.49 -3.96
CA ALA A 388 13.12 -18.70 -3.14
C ALA A 388 12.73 -18.38 -1.69
N ASP A 389 13.23 -17.27 -1.12
CA ASP A 389 12.82 -16.79 0.19
C ASP A 389 11.31 -16.44 0.21
N PHE A 390 10.82 -15.71 -0.80
CA PHE A 390 9.39 -15.45 -0.97
C PHE A 390 8.56 -16.74 -0.97
N CYS A 391 9.02 -17.77 -1.70
CA CYS A 391 8.37 -19.07 -1.70
C CYS A 391 8.39 -19.74 -0.32
N ALA A 392 9.51 -19.65 0.41
CA ALA A 392 9.66 -20.22 1.74
C ALA A 392 8.75 -19.53 2.78
N TYR A 393 8.53 -18.21 2.68
CA TYR A 393 7.62 -17.50 3.59
C TYR A 393 6.16 -17.92 3.41
N LEU A 394 5.74 -18.15 2.17
CA LEU A 394 4.35 -18.42 1.84
C LEU A 394 4.06 -19.90 1.58
N GLU A 395 5.01 -20.82 1.78
CA GLU A 395 4.86 -22.25 1.47
C GLU A 395 3.63 -22.89 2.14
N ARG A 396 3.19 -22.34 3.27
CA ARG A 396 2.05 -22.80 4.07
C ARG A 396 0.74 -22.09 3.73
N ALA A 397 0.80 -21.03 2.93
CA ALA A 397 -0.34 -20.23 2.56
C ALA A 397 -1.16 -20.92 1.45
N PRO A 398 -2.50 -20.95 1.54
CA PRO A 398 -3.37 -21.44 0.48
C PRO A 398 -3.51 -20.40 -0.65
N LEU A 399 -2.39 -20.03 -1.28
CA LEU A 399 -2.39 -19.02 -2.35
C LEU A 399 -3.24 -19.48 -3.54
N THR A 400 -4.23 -18.67 -3.87
CA THR A 400 -5.09 -18.84 -5.06
C THR A 400 -4.78 -17.80 -6.12
N THR A 401 -4.25 -16.64 -5.72
CA THR A 401 -3.84 -15.55 -6.61
C THR A 401 -2.38 -15.22 -6.39
N LEU A 402 -1.61 -15.16 -7.49
CA LEU A 402 -0.21 -14.76 -7.47
C LEU A 402 0.09 -13.81 -8.63
N ALA A 403 0.71 -12.68 -8.32
CA ALA A 403 1.31 -11.78 -9.30
C ALA A 403 2.84 -11.80 -9.18
N ILE A 404 3.51 -11.93 -10.32
CA ILE A 404 4.98 -11.92 -10.45
C ILE A 404 5.32 -10.70 -11.31
N GLU A 405 5.77 -9.61 -10.68
CA GLU A 405 6.04 -8.36 -11.38
C GLU A 405 7.46 -8.27 -11.97
N TRP A 406 8.27 -9.32 -11.75
CA TRP A 406 9.64 -9.39 -12.21
C TRP A 406 9.90 -10.65 -13.04
N PRO A 407 10.59 -10.56 -14.18
CA PRO A 407 10.86 -11.73 -15.01
C PRO A 407 11.93 -12.62 -14.37
N VAL A 408 11.67 -13.93 -14.35
CA VAL A 408 12.61 -14.93 -13.80
C VAL A 408 12.97 -16.02 -14.81
N ASN A 409 13.92 -16.88 -14.42
CA ASN A 409 14.32 -18.00 -15.23
C ASN A 409 13.27 -19.14 -15.18
N GLN A 410 13.43 -20.14 -16.04
CA GLN A 410 12.46 -21.24 -16.16
C GLN A 410 12.39 -22.11 -14.89
N GLY A 411 13.54 -22.36 -14.24
CA GLY A 411 13.60 -23.13 -12.99
C GLY A 411 12.79 -22.44 -11.90
N ALA A 412 13.03 -21.13 -11.73
CA ALA A 412 12.33 -20.28 -10.78
C ALA A 412 10.80 -20.36 -10.89
N TYR A 413 10.26 -20.26 -12.11
CA TYR A 413 8.81 -20.44 -12.32
C TYR A 413 8.35 -21.84 -11.91
N ALA A 414 9.11 -22.88 -12.28
CA ALA A 414 8.75 -24.25 -11.94
C ALA A 414 8.78 -24.50 -10.42
N ASP A 415 9.69 -23.86 -9.69
CA ASP A 415 9.77 -23.95 -8.23
C ASP A 415 8.56 -23.25 -7.59
N VAL A 416 8.23 -22.03 -8.02
CA VAL A 416 7.02 -21.30 -7.59
C VAL A 416 5.75 -22.15 -7.79
N PHE A 417 5.61 -22.79 -8.94
CA PHE A 417 4.42 -23.60 -9.24
C PHE A 417 4.36 -24.90 -8.45
N ARG A 418 5.52 -25.44 -8.05
CA ARG A 418 5.59 -26.59 -7.14
C ARG A 418 5.24 -26.18 -5.70
N THR A 419 5.65 -24.99 -5.27
CA THR A 419 5.32 -24.45 -3.95
C THR A 419 3.84 -24.12 -3.82
N PHE A 420 3.21 -23.56 -4.87
CA PHE A 420 1.82 -23.09 -4.82
C PHE A 420 0.91 -23.86 -5.79
N PRO A 421 0.61 -25.14 -5.54
CA PRO A 421 -0.18 -25.95 -6.48
C PRO A 421 -1.64 -25.50 -6.63
N ALA A 422 -2.18 -24.77 -5.64
CA ALA A 422 -3.59 -24.32 -5.58
C ALA A 422 -3.87 -23.01 -6.33
N LEU A 423 -2.93 -22.48 -7.11
CA LEU A 423 -3.12 -21.21 -7.83
C LEU A 423 -4.24 -21.32 -8.87
N GLU A 424 -5.23 -20.44 -8.74
CA GLU A 424 -6.32 -20.24 -9.69
C GLU A 424 -6.05 -19.06 -10.64
N HIS A 425 -5.33 -18.04 -10.16
CA HIS A 425 -5.04 -16.81 -10.89
C HIS A 425 -3.54 -16.50 -10.84
N LEU A 426 -2.91 -16.44 -12.01
CA LEU A 426 -1.50 -16.08 -12.17
C LEU A 426 -1.37 -14.86 -13.06
N THR A 427 -0.72 -13.81 -12.56
CA THR A 427 -0.33 -12.63 -13.35
C THR A 427 1.19 -12.57 -13.45
N VAL A 428 1.73 -12.37 -14.66
CA VAL A 428 3.17 -12.22 -14.87
C VAL A 428 3.45 -10.96 -15.68
N ASP A 429 4.22 -10.06 -15.11
CA ASP A 429 4.74 -8.87 -15.77
C ASP A 429 6.11 -9.18 -16.40
N PHE A 430 6.26 -8.92 -17.70
CA PHE A 430 7.51 -9.16 -18.41
C PHE A 430 8.41 -7.92 -18.51
N GLY A 431 7.92 -6.76 -18.09
CA GLY A 431 8.53 -5.46 -18.35
C GLY A 431 8.65 -5.15 -19.85
N ARG A 432 9.32 -4.04 -20.18
CA ARG A 432 9.44 -3.56 -21.58
C ARG A 432 10.36 -4.42 -22.46
N ASP A 433 11.19 -5.29 -21.89
CA ASP A 433 12.25 -6.00 -22.63
C ASP A 433 11.87 -7.42 -23.06
N SER A 434 11.92 -7.70 -24.37
CA SER A 434 11.93 -9.03 -25.02
C SER A 434 10.97 -10.10 -24.46
N ALA A 435 9.70 -9.75 -24.31
CA ALA A 435 8.65 -10.58 -23.72
C ALA A 435 8.59 -12.04 -24.26
N LEU A 436 8.81 -12.26 -25.56
CA LEU A 436 8.70 -13.59 -26.18
C LEU A 436 9.59 -14.67 -25.56
N LYS A 437 10.86 -14.36 -25.28
CA LYS A 437 11.79 -15.35 -24.69
C LYS A 437 11.37 -15.69 -23.26
N LYS A 438 10.90 -14.70 -22.50
CA LYS A 438 10.44 -14.85 -21.12
C LYS A 438 9.10 -15.61 -21.06
N ILE A 439 8.15 -15.30 -21.94
CA ILE A 439 6.90 -16.05 -22.11
C ILE A 439 7.20 -17.52 -22.42
N ARG A 440 8.14 -17.83 -23.32
CA ARG A 440 8.53 -19.22 -23.60
C ARG A 440 9.07 -19.94 -22.37
N LYS A 441 9.88 -19.26 -21.52
CA LYS A 441 10.37 -19.84 -20.26
C LYS A 441 9.22 -20.14 -19.30
N LEU A 442 8.28 -19.22 -19.14
CA LEU A 442 7.06 -19.41 -18.35
C LEU A 442 6.24 -20.61 -18.85
N LEU A 443 5.97 -20.68 -20.15
CA LEU A 443 5.16 -21.76 -20.74
C LEU A 443 5.87 -23.12 -20.68
N ARG A 444 7.21 -23.14 -20.77
CA ARG A 444 7.98 -24.36 -20.53
C ARG A 444 7.92 -24.78 -19.06
N ALA A 445 8.02 -23.86 -18.11
CA ALA A 445 7.89 -24.19 -16.70
C ALA A 445 6.53 -24.83 -16.37
N LEU A 446 5.43 -24.29 -16.95
CA LEU A 446 4.09 -24.87 -16.85
C LEU A 446 3.99 -26.28 -17.48
N LYS A 447 4.79 -26.57 -18.52
CA LYS A 447 4.80 -27.88 -19.21
C LYS A 447 5.70 -28.91 -18.53
N GLU A 448 6.87 -28.49 -18.06
CA GLU A 448 7.98 -29.35 -17.62
C GLU A 448 7.95 -29.71 -16.13
N GLY A 449 7.29 -28.92 -15.26
CA GLY A 449 7.15 -29.31 -13.84
C GLY A 449 6.43 -30.66 -13.63
N ALA A 450 5.85 -31.25 -14.68
CA ALA A 450 5.26 -32.59 -14.70
C ALA A 450 6.28 -33.73 -14.90
N THR A 451 7.57 -33.44 -15.15
CA THR A 451 8.53 -34.45 -15.66
C THR A 451 9.62 -34.88 -14.67
N SER A 452 9.67 -34.31 -13.45
CA SER A 452 10.58 -34.75 -12.38
C SER A 452 10.05 -36.03 -11.68
N SER A 453 10.22 -37.15 -12.38
CA SER A 453 10.53 -38.51 -11.93
C SER A 453 9.69 -39.28 -10.88
N SER A 454 8.62 -38.78 -10.25
CA SER A 454 7.81 -39.70 -9.40
C SER A 454 6.30 -39.48 -9.28
N SER A 455 5.72 -38.47 -9.92
CA SER A 455 4.25 -38.41 -10.09
C SER A 455 3.88 -37.62 -11.33
N GLU A 456 3.04 -38.20 -12.20
CA GLU A 456 2.49 -37.59 -13.43
C GLU A 456 1.47 -36.46 -13.11
N GLY A 457 1.80 -35.55 -12.21
CA GLY A 457 0.91 -34.46 -11.82
C GLY A 457 0.90 -33.33 -12.86
N VAL A 458 -0.30 -32.84 -13.20
CA VAL A 458 -0.44 -31.58 -13.94
C VAL A 458 -0.02 -30.43 -13.02
N VAL A 459 0.93 -29.61 -13.45
CA VAL A 459 1.40 -28.43 -12.72
C VAL A 459 0.27 -27.39 -12.64
N LEU A 460 -0.02 -26.89 -11.44
CA LEU A 460 -1.13 -25.96 -11.15
C LEU A 460 -2.48 -26.46 -11.68
N PRO A 461 -3.03 -27.60 -11.23
CA PRO A 461 -4.24 -28.19 -11.81
C PRO A 461 -5.44 -27.24 -11.82
N ASP A 462 -5.52 -26.33 -10.85
CA ASP A 462 -6.64 -25.42 -10.63
C ASP A 462 -6.50 -24.07 -11.36
N LEU A 463 -5.42 -23.86 -12.14
CA LEU A 463 -5.19 -22.60 -12.83
C LEU A 463 -6.31 -22.27 -13.82
N ARG A 464 -7.04 -21.18 -13.55
CA ARG A 464 -8.14 -20.67 -14.36
C ARG A 464 -7.70 -19.48 -15.20
N THR A 465 -6.96 -18.55 -14.61
CA THR A 465 -6.61 -17.26 -15.22
C THR A 465 -5.11 -17.13 -15.34
N LEU A 466 -4.62 -16.80 -16.55
CA LEU A 466 -3.21 -16.48 -16.81
C LEU A 466 -3.10 -15.11 -17.49
N ARG A 467 -2.72 -14.09 -16.74
CA ARG A 467 -2.57 -12.73 -17.24
C ARG A 467 -1.10 -12.40 -17.53
N LEU A 468 -0.84 -11.85 -18.71
CA LEU A 468 0.51 -11.47 -19.15
C LEU A 468 0.58 -9.95 -19.29
N ASP A 469 1.08 -9.26 -18.28
CA ASP A 469 1.12 -7.80 -18.24
C ASP A 469 2.40 -7.23 -18.88
N LYS A 470 2.29 -5.98 -19.34
CA LYS A 470 3.34 -5.18 -20.01
C LYS A 470 4.14 -5.92 -21.07
N VAL A 471 3.49 -6.82 -21.83
CA VAL A 471 4.06 -7.37 -23.07
C VAL A 471 4.30 -6.18 -23.99
N GLY A 472 5.56 -5.70 -24.05
CA GLY A 472 5.93 -4.53 -24.84
C GLY A 472 5.39 -4.62 -26.26
N PRO A 473 5.15 -3.48 -26.94
CA PRO A 473 4.68 -3.49 -28.32
C PRO A 473 5.59 -4.44 -29.08
N LEU A 474 4.98 -5.46 -29.68
CA LEU A 474 5.71 -6.44 -30.46
C LEU A 474 6.35 -5.64 -31.58
N GLU A 475 7.62 -5.26 -31.43
CA GLU A 475 8.34 -4.48 -32.42
C GLU A 475 8.01 -5.10 -33.77
N GLU A 476 7.28 -4.34 -34.58
CA GLU A 476 7.02 -4.70 -35.95
C GLU A 476 8.40 -4.93 -36.53
N VAL A 477 8.66 -6.17 -36.94
CA VAL A 477 9.90 -6.51 -37.62
C VAL A 477 10.05 -5.46 -38.72
N PRO A 478 11.15 -4.67 -38.73
CA PRO A 478 11.36 -3.67 -39.77
C PRO A 478 11.08 -4.36 -41.09
N GLN A 479 10.12 -3.84 -41.86
CA GLN A 479 9.79 -4.44 -43.15
C GLN A 479 11.10 -4.55 -43.90
N ALA A 480 11.52 -5.78 -44.19
CA ALA A 480 12.70 -5.99 -45.02
C ALA A 480 12.49 -5.18 -46.30
N PRO A 481 13.52 -4.45 -46.80
CA PRO A 481 13.39 -3.70 -48.04
C PRO A 481 12.81 -4.64 -49.10
N GLN A 482 11.74 -4.18 -49.75
CA GLN A 482 11.04 -4.99 -50.75
C GLN A 482 11.99 -5.31 -51.89
N ASP A 483 12.52 -6.53 -51.90
CA ASP A 483 13.20 -7.05 -53.09
C ASP A 483 12.15 -7.28 -54.18
N LEU A 484 12.43 -6.73 -55.36
CA LEU A 484 11.57 -6.61 -56.55
C LEU A 484 11.14 -7.93 -57.20
N HIS A 485 11.39 -9.09 -56.58
CA HIS A 485 11.03 -10.39 -57.12
C HIS A 485 10.03 -11.08 -56.20
N GLY A 486 8.76 -10.89 -56.55
CA GLY A 486 7.59 -11.31 -55.80
C GLY A 486 7.55 -12.81 -55.50
N SER A 487 7.86 -13.14 -54.25
CA SER A 487 7.29 -14.29 -53.56
C SER A 487 7.28 -13.97 -52.07
N ARG A 488 6.12 -13.58 -51.55
CA ARG A 488 5.91 -13.29 -50.13
C ARG A 488 5.53 -14.61 -49.45
N ALA A 489 6.44 -15.20 -48.68
CA ALA A 489 6.04 -16.21 -47.69
C ALA A 489 5.11 -15.52 -46.67
N PRO A 490 4.01 -16.16 -46.23
CA PRO A 490 3.11 -15.56 -45.25
C PRO A 490 3.87 -15.29 -43.95
N GLN A 491 4.07 -14.01 -43.66
CA GLN A 491 4.74 -13.56 -42.44
C GLN A 491 3.74 -13.72 -41.30
N VAL A 492 3.72 -14.90 -40.66
CA VAL A 492 2.93 -15.16 -39.45
C VAL A 492 3.36 -14.13 -38.40
N SER A 493 2.41 -13.28 -38.00
CA SER A 493 2.64 -12.21 -37.04
C SER A 493 3.16 -12.79 -35.71
N ARG A 494 3.98 -12.03 -34.97
CA ARG A 494 4.46 -12.49 -33.66
C ARG A 494 3.29 -12.80 -32.70
N CYS A 495 2.15 -12.12 -32.84
CA CYS A 495 0.91 -12.41 -32.11
C CYS A 495 0.41 -13.83 -32.39
N GLU A 496 0.30 -14.21 -33.66
CA GLU A 496 -0.12 -15.56 -34.07
C GLU A 496 0.84 -16.63 -33.56
N ARG A 497 2.15 -16.34 -33.50
CA ARG A 497 3.12 -17.26 -32.89
C ARG A 497 2.92 -17.42 -31.38
N ILE A 498 2.60 -16.34 -30.65
CA ILE A 498 2.29 -16.42 -29.21
C ILE A 498 1.00 -17.22 -29.01
N GLN A 499 -0.03 -16.90 -29.77
CA GLN A 499 -1.31 -17.62 -29.74
C GLN A 499 -1.11 -19.10 -30.04
N HIS A 500 -0.35 -19.45 -31.07
CA HIS A 500 -0.04 -20.85 -31.39
C HIS A 500 0.70 -21.56 -30.25
N ILE A 501 1.72 -20.92 -29.64
CA ILE A 501 2.44 -21.55 -28.51
C ILE A 501 1.51 -21.71 -27.30
N LEU A 502 0.65 -20.73 -27.02
CA LEU A 502 -0.34 -20.83 -25.96
C LEU A 502 -1.34 -21.95 -26.23
N SER A 503 -1.87 -22.04 -27.46
CA SER A 503 -2.79 -23.09 -27.89
C SER A 503 -2.17 -24.47 -27.76
N GLU A 504 -0.93 -24.68 -28.23
CA GLU A 504 -0.19 -25.94 -28.08
C GLU A 504 0.01 -26.34 -26.62
N CYS A 505 0.40 -25.39 -25.77
CA CYS A 505 0.58 -25.63 -24.33
C CYS A 505 -0.75 -25.98 -23.65
N LEU A 506 -1.84 -25.32 -24.02
CA LEU A 506 -3.18 -25.57 -23.49
C LEU A 506 -3.73 -26.92 -23.98
N LEU A 507 -3.56 -27.26 -25.25
CA LEU A 507 -3.94 -28.56 -25.82
C LEU A 507 -3.18 -29.71 -25.14
N ALA A 508 -1.86 -29.59 -25.01
CA ALA A 508 -1.05 -30.60 -24.33
C ALA A 508 -1.45 -30.79 -22.85
N ARG A 509 -1.95 -29.73 -22.20
CA ARG A 509 -2.51 -29.81 -20.85
C ARG A 509 -3.88 -30.50 -20.84
N MET A 510 -4.76 -30.15 -21.76
CA MET A 510 -6.09 -30.77 -21.92
C MET A 510 -5.98 -32.29 -22.17
N GLU A 511 -5.05 -32.71 -23.03
CA GLU A 511 -4.83 -34.13 -23.36
C GLU A 511 -4.33 -34.97 -22.17
N ARG A 512 -3.65 -34.34 -21.20
CA ARG A 512 -3.18 -35.02 -19.97
C ARG A 512 -4.25 -35.06 -18.89
N GLY A 513 -4.99 -33.96 -18.70
CA GLY A 513 -6.11 -33.91 -17.74
C GLY A 513 -7.25 -34.88 -18.10
N ALA A 514 -7.53 -35.05 -19.40
CA ALA A 514 -8.56 -35.99 -19.87
C ALA A 514 -8.22 -37.47 -19.60
N ARG A 515 -6.95 -37.83 -19.40
CA ARG A 515 -6.54 -39.22 -19.08
C ARG A 515 -6.71 -39.57 -17.59
N GLY A 516 -6.93 -38.59 -16.72
CA GLY A 516 -6.99 -38.79 -15.26
C GLY A 516 -8.39 -38.76 -14.63
N LEU A 517 -9.43 -38.27 -15.33
CA LEU A 517 -10.77 -38.09 -14.76
C LEU A 517 -11.87 -38.57 -15.71
N ALA A 518 -12.44 -39.75 -15.42
CA ALA A 518 -13.64 -40.28 -16.07
C ALA A 518 -14.92 -39.56 -15.58
N SER A 519 -15.05 -38.27 -15.92
CA SER A 519 -16.31 -37.53 -15.73
C SER A 519 -16.36 -36.34 -16.70
N GLU A 520 -17.03 -36.53 -17.83
CA GLU A 520 -17.30 -35.54 -18.89
C GLU A 520 -18.12 -34.31 -18.43
N ARG A 521 -18.56 -34.22 -17.16
CA ARG A 521 -19.44 -33.13 -16.69
C ARG A 521 -18.73 -31.91 -16.12
N CYS A 522 -17.42 -31.93 -15.87
CA CYS A 522 -16.71 -30.76 -15.31
C CYS A 522 -16.27 -29.71 -16.35
N TRP A 523 -16.26 -30.03 -17.65
CA TRP A 523 -15.47 -29.24 -18.62
C TRP A 523 -16.33 -28.69 -19.77
N ARG A 524 -17.05 -27.59 -19.48
CA ARG A 524 -17.74 -26.75 -20.48
C ARG A 524 -17.36 -25.26 -20.42
N GLN A 525 -16.25 -24.90 -19.76
CA GLN A 525 -15.74 -23.52 -19.76
C GLN A 525 -14.60 -23.39 -20.79
N GLY A 526 -14.89 -22.75 -21.92
CA GLY A 526 -13.92 -22.48 -22.98
C GLY A 526 -13.04 -21.25 -22.70
N LEU A 527 -11.80 -21.28 -23.19
CA LEU A 527 -10.88 -20.14 -23.20
C LEU A 527 -11.38 -19.05 -24.15
N LYS A 528 -11.43 -17.78 -23.71
CA LYS A 528 -11.74 -16.63 -24.58
C LYS A 528 -10.58 -15.62 -24.53
N LEU A 529 -10.24 -15.06 -25.70
CA LEU A 529 -9.29 -13.95 -25.84
C LEU A 529 -10.04 -12.61 -25.69
N ASP A 530 -9.53 -11.72 -24.86
CA ASP A 530 -9.97 -10.31 -24.85
C ASP A 530 -8.76 -9.37 -24.79
N ILE A 531 -8.91 -8.18 -25.38
CA ILE A 531 -7.88 -7.14 -25.44
C ILE A 531 -8.44 -5.94 -24.68
N VAL A 532 -7.93 -5.66 -23.49
CA VAL A 532 -8.28 -4.46 -22.73
C VAL A 532 -7.10 -3.50 -22.79
N ASN A 533 -7.31 -2.32 -23.38
CA ASN A 533 -6.32 -1.24 -23.50
C ASN A 533 -5.00 -1.60 -24.23
N GLY A 534 -5.01 -2.60 -25.12
CA GLY A 534 -3.80 -3.04 -25.84
C GLY A 534 -2.90 -4.00 -25.04
N HIS A 535 -3.40 -4.57 -23.93
CA HIS A 535 -2.70 -5.57 -23.11
C HIS A 535 -3.37 -6.95 -23.24
N PHE A 536 -2.55 -8.02 -23.22
CA PHE A 536 -3.00 -9.41 -23.36
C PHE A 536 -3.39 -10.00 -21.99
N GLY A 537 -4.68 -10.28 -21.77
CA GLY A 537 -5.16 -10.99 -20.58
C GLY A 537 -5.94 -12.26 -20.95
N ILE A 538 -5.73 -13.37 -20.24
CA ILE A 538 -6.56 -14.59 -20.32
C ILE A 538 -7.44 -14.61 -19.06
N VAL A 539 -8.77 -14.46 -19.20
CA VAL A 539 -9.75 -14.48 -18.09
C VAL A 539 -10.89 -15.45 -18.38
N VAL A 540 -11.38 -16.18 -17.38
CA VAL A 540 -12.43 -17.21 -17.48
C VAL A 540 -13.76 -16.72 -16.91
N SER A 541 -14.81 -16.54 -17.73
CA SER A 541 -16.22 -16.57 -17.29
C SER A 541 -17.21 -16.72 -18.48
N GLY A 542 -18.45 -17.15 -18.19
CA GLY A 542 -19.42 -17.68 -19.16
C GLY A 542 -20.55 -16.76 -19.66
N TYR A 543 -20.99 -17.07 -20.88
CA TYR A 543 -22.24 -16.77 -21.63
C TYR A 543 -22.37 -15.56 -22.62
N ARG A 544 -22.82 -15.97 -23.84
CA ARG A 544 -23.64 -15.40 -24.97
C ARG A 544 -23.17 -14.20 -25.85
N TYR A 545 -22.64 -14.58 -27.03
CA TYR A 545 -22.87 -14.13 -28.43
C TYR A 545 -22.81 -12.64 -28.89
N ARG A 546 -21.93 -12.37 -29.88
CA ARG A 546 -22.28 -11.95 -31.27
C ARG A 546 -21.09 -12.20 -32.24
N PRO A 547 -21.32 -12.60 -33.51
CA PRO A 547 -20.27 -13.09 -34.41
C PRO A 547 -19.55 -11.97 -35.16
N VAL A 548 -18.23 -12.08 -35.30
CA VAL A 548 -17.47 -11.42 -36.36
C VAL A 548 -17.26 -12.46 -37.48
N LYS A 549 -17.82 -12.15 -38.64
CA LYS A 549 -17.72 -12.80 -39.97
C LYS A 549 -17.35 -14.29 -40.00
N ALA A 550 -18.35 -15.10 -40.35
CA ALA A 550 -18.18 -16.49 -40.74
C ALA A 550 -17.12 -16.63 -41.85
N LEU A 551 -16.11 -17.48 -41.61
CA LEU A 551 -15.33 -18.09 -42.68
C LEU A 551 -16.30 -18.94 -43.52
N THR A 552 -16.18 -18.83 -44.83
CA THR A 552 -16.96 -19.67 -45.76
C THR A 552 -16.42 -21.10 -45.73
N GLY A 553 -17.26 -22.10 -45.97
CA GLY A 553 -16.84 -23.52 -46.00
C GLY A 553 -15.62 -23.76 -46.91
N ALA A 554 -15.52 -23.01 -48.01
CA ALA A 554 -14.37 -23.05 -48.92
C ALA A 554 -13.03 -22.64 -48.29
N GLN A 555 -13.02 -21.79 -47.25
CA GLN A 555 -11.80 -21.38 -46.54
C GLN A 555 -11.36 -22.44 -45.53
N VAL A 556 -12.30 -23.25 -45.03
CA VAL A 556 -12.01 -24.40 -44.16
C VAL A 556 -11.46 -25.56 -45.01
N ASP A 557 -12.04 -25.79 -46.19
CA ASP A 557 -11.60 -26.85 -47.10
C ASP A 557 -10.20 -26.58 -47.70
N ALA A 558 -9.85 -25.30 -47.93
CA ALA A 558 -8.51 -24.91 -48.35
C ALA A 558 -7.44 -25.12 -47.26
N LEU A 559 -7.81 -24.98 -45.98
CA LEU A 559 -6.92 -25.22 -44.84
C LEU A 559 -6.72 -26.73 -44.58
N LEU A 560 -7.75 -27.54 -44.80
CA LEU A 560 -7.66 -28.99 -44.65
C LEU A 560 -6.92 -29.66 -45.83
N SER A 561 -7.03 -29.10 -47.03
CA SER A 561 -6.33 -29.61 -48.22
C SER A 561 -4.82 -29.33 -48.20
N ALA A 562 -4.36 -28.33 -47.45
CA ALA A 562 -2.94 -27.98 -47.33
C ALA A 562 -2.15 -28.92 -46.40
N HIS A 563 -2.80 -29.87 -45.72
CA HIS A 563 -2.15 -30.77 -44.76
C HIS A 563 -2.02 -32.24 -45.21
N HIS A 564 -2.42 -32.58 -46.44
CA HIS A 564 -2.30 -33.94 -46.98
C HIS A 564 -1.59 -33.98 -48.34
N GLU A 565 -0.30 -33.62 -48.37
CA GLU A 565 0.62 -34.12 -49.40
C GLU A 565 1.92 -34.57 -48.73
N GLY A 566 2.03 -35.88 -48.47
CA GLY A 566 3.15 -36.48 -47.75
C GLY A 566 3.07 -38.00 -47.60
N ALA A 567 3.23 -38.71 -48.73
CA ALA A 567 3.65 -40.10 -48.92
C ALA A 567 2.61 -41.27 -48.88
N PRO A 568 2.85 -42.34 -49.68
CA PRO A 568 1.82 -43.27 -50.19
C PRO A 568 1.94 -44.74 -49.69
N GLY A 569 0.87 -45.51 -49.92
CA GLY A 569 0.81 -46.99 -49.99
C GLY A 569 0.78 -47.71 -48.63
N ASP A 570 -0.02 -48.73 -48.35
CA ASP A 570 -0.89 -49.64 -49.11
C ASP A 570 -2.07 -49.99 -48.17
N GLY A 571 -3.30 -50.17 -48.64
CA GLY A 571 -3.76 -51.45 -49.20
C GLY A 571 -4.81 -52.07 -48.28
N ILE A 572 -6.02 -52.22 -48.80
CA ILE A 572 -7.31 -52.51 -48.13
C ILE A 572 -7.54 -54.02 -47.93
N ASP A 573 -8.39 -54.37 -46.95
CA ASP A 573 -9.50 -55.37 -46.95
C ASP A 573 -9.60 -56.04 -45.56
N VAL A 574 -10.66 -55.99 -44.76
CA VAL A 574 -12.08 -55.56 -44.85
C VAL A 574 -12.46 -54.85 -43.55
#